data_AF-C4Y286-F1
#
_entry.id   AF-C4Y286-F1
#
_cell.length_a   1.000
_cell.length_b   1.000
_cell.length_c   1.000
_cell.angle_alpha   90.00
_cell.angle_beta   90.00
_cell.angle_gamma   90.00
#
_symmetry.space_group_name_H-M   'P 1'
#
loop_
_entity.id
_entity.type
_entity.pdbx_description
1 polymer ?
#
loop_
_entity_poly.entity_id
_entity_poly.type
_entity_poly.pdbx_seq_one_letter_code
_entity_poly.pdbx_strand_id
1 'polypeptide(L)'
;MFYWRHIFLFVLFVNVSLAKVCSSEGIVPFTGFKFTRTYRVSVYPLTSQRALLITQCKKGKAISSRTVEIQSDRDIDFDTVFGFKFDNPRLLNYSGTTVQSQVSQKYKIARRRLYAKSNLVYFLPYTFVGGLFRCEDSSSSKHRESCDPEHATPVSPLVADDSSKHWMSLSMRPVGVVHNVPYLRTASRWDPRFPKSIAWESAVNVNEKYNYDKSELRSVSMAIANTANYVHKLTRLPAFPRGLFTRSNDSSSLSSHLSFFLSTLDSKARYFHIGNLQNIWDSVFQQ
;
A
#
# COMPACT_ATOMS: atom_id res chain seq x y z
N MET A 1 40.32 -10.74 -18.09
CA MET A 1 40.16 -9.80 -16.95
C MET A 1 39.03 -8.79 -17.22
N PHE A 2 37.79 -9.25 -17.44
CA PHE A 2 36.68 -8.36 -17.90
C PHE A 2 35.30 -8.65 -17.27
N TYR A 3 35.24 -9.48 -16.21
CA TYR A 3 33.97 -9.91 -15.62
C TYR A 3 33.48 -9.07 -14.43
N TRP A 4 34.23 -8.05 -14.00
CA TRP A 4 33.95 -7.32 -12.76
C TRP A 4 33.14 -6.02 -12.93
N ARG A 5 33.05 -5.46 -14.14
CA ARG A 5 32.33 -4.18 -14.38
C ARG A 5 30.81 -4.32 -14.52
N HIS A 6 30.29 -5.51 -14.85
CA HIS A 6 28.86 -5.72 -15.02
C HIS A 6 28.10 -6.02 -13.72
N ILE A 7 28.79 -6.52 -12.68
CA ILE A 7 28.18 -6.78 -11.37
C ILE A 7 27.93 -5.47 -10.61
N PHE A 8 28.80 -4.47 -10.78
CA PHE A 8 28.70 -3.18 -10.07
C PHE A 8 27.48 -2.34 -10.49
N LEU A 9 27.11 -2.38 -11.78
CA LEU A 9 25.93 -1.67 -12.29
C LEU A 9 24.61 -2.32 -11.87
N PHE A 10 24.59 -3.64 -11.65
CA PHE A 10 23.37 -4.35 -11.25
C PHE A 10 23.00 -4.10 -9.78
N VAL A 11 23.99 -3.97 -8.89
CA VAL A 11 23.76 -3.66 -7.46
C VAL A 11 23.34 -2.20 -7.24
N LEU A 12 23.76 -1.27 -8.12
CA LEU A 12 23.37 0.14 -8.04
C LEU A 12 21.89 0.36 -8.39
N PHE A 13 21.33 -0.33 -9.39
CA PHE A 13 19.95 -0.06 -9.83
C PHE A 13 18.87 -0.69 -8.94
N VAL A 14 19.12 -1.83 -8.31
CA VAL A 14 18.18 -2.44 -7.34
C VAL A 14 18.03 -1.54 -6.10
N ASN A 15 19.11 -0.87 -5.68
CA ASN A 15 19.08 0.06 -4.55
C ASN A 15 18.34 1.37 -4.83
N VAL A 16 18.39 1.90 -6.06
CA VAL A 16 17.78 3.21 -6.38
C VAL A 16 16.25 3.19 -6.30
N SER A 17 15.61 2.05 -6.62
CA SER A 17 14.14 1.96 -6.58
C SER A 17 13.59 1.79 -5.16
N LEU A 18 14.26 1.00 -4.31
CA LEU A 18 13.86 0.78 -2.90
C LEU A 18 14.23 1.94 -1.97
N ALA A 19 15.33 2.66 -2.27
CA ALA A 19 15.75 3.83 -1.49
C ALA A 19 14.67 4.92 -1.45
N LYS A 20 13.91 5.09 -2.56
CA LYS A 20 12.81 6.06 -2.61
C LYS A 20 11.59 5.64 -1.78
N VAL A 21 11.30 4.35 -1.66
CA VAL A 21 10.12 3.86 -0.91
C VAL A 21 10.20 4.28 0.55
N CYS A 22 11.32 3.98 1.22
CA CYS A 22 11.47 4.24 2.66
C CYS A 22 11.97 5.65 2.99
N SER A 23 12.42 6.42 2.00
CA SER A 23 12.83 7.81 2.20
C SER A 23 11.66 8.60 2.80
N SER A 24 11.91 9.27 3.92
CA SER A 24 10.98 10.23 4.50
C SER A 24 11.40 11.63 4.06
N GLU A 25 10.46 12.39 3.53
CA GLU A 25 10.66 13.84 3.30
C GLU A 25 10.61 14.66 4.61
N GLY A 26 10.38 14.00 5.75
CA GLY A 26 10.34 14.62 7.07
C GLY A 26 11.68 14.54 7.81
N ILE A 27 11.78 15.35 8.86
CA ILE A 27 12.94 15.43 9.76
C ILE A 27 13.24 14.07 10.43
N VAL A 28 12.20 13.26 10.68
CA VAL A 28 12.32 11.97 11.35
C VAL A 28 12.28 10.84 10.31
N PRO A 29 13.31 9.96 10.27
CA PRO A 29 13.35 8.85 9.33
C PRO A 29 12.24 7.83 9.60
N PHE A 30 11.49 7.46 8.55
CA PHE A 30 10.35 6.54 8.67
C PHE A 30 10.77 5.14 9.14
N THR A 31 9.99 4.56 10.06
CA THR A 31 10.13 3.18 10.53
C THR A 31 8.74 2.56 10.60
N GLY A 32 8.55 1.42 9.95
CA GLY A 32 7.24 0.79 9.80
C GLY A 32 7.11 0.02 8.48
N PHE A 33 5.89 -0.19 8.00
CA PHE A 33 5.61 -0.81 6.71
C PHE A 33 5.03 0.21 5.73
N LYS A 34 5.43 0.10 4.46
CA LYS A 34 4.85 0.81 3.33
C LYS A 34 4.31 -0.18 2.31
N PHE A 35 3.17 0.15 1.75
CA PHE A 35 2.47 -0.58 0.73
C PHE A 35 2.42 0.31 -0.51
N THR A 36 3.01 -0.15 -1.59
CA THR A 36 3.14 0.60 -2.85
C THR A 36 2.50 -0.22 -3.95
N ARG A 37 1.60 0.37 -4.73
CA ARG A 37 1.10 -0.29 -5.93
C ARG A 37 2.09 -0.13 -7.06
N THR A 38 2.39 -1.23 -7.73
CA THR A 38 3.34 -1.27 -8.83
C THR A 38 2.62 -1.74 -10.08
N TYR A 39 2.66 -0.91 -11.13
CA TYR A 39 2.17 -1.21 -12.46
C TYR A 39 3.38 -1.36 -13.38
N ARG A 40 3.61 -2.57 -13.88
CA ARG A 40 4.74 -2.88 -14.77
C ARG A 40 4.23 -3.12 -16.16
N VAL A 41 4.68 -2.32 -17.11
CA VAL A 41 4.42 -2.50 -18.53
C VAL A 41 5.74 -2.90 -19.19
N SER A 42 5.86 -4.15 -19.62
CA SER A 42 7.01 -4.64 -20.38
C SER A 42 6.71 -4.51 -21.88
N VAL A 43 7.70 -4.10 -22.67
CA VAL A 43 7.55 -3.83 -24.11
C VAL A 43 7.69 -5.11 -24.95
N TYR A 44 8.48 -6.08 -24.47
CA TYR A 44 8.71 -7.34 -25.19
C TYR A 44 8.91 -8.53 -24.23
N PRO A 45 7.98 -9.51 -24.18
CA PRO A 45 6.63 -9.44 -24.76
C PRO A 45 5.81 -8.29 -24.14
N LEU A 46 4.86 -7.73 -24.90
CA LEU A 46 3.97 -6.70 -24.38
C LEU A 46 3.11 -7.29 -23.27
N THR A 47 3.46 -6.99 -22.03
CA THR A 47 2.80 -7.54 -20.84
C THR A 47 2.56 -6.43 -19.83
N SER A 48 1.41 -6.48 -19.17
CA SER A 48 1.05 -5.59 -18.07
C SER A 48 0.86 -6.41 -16.81
N GLN A 49 1.59 -6.08 -15.76
CA GLN A 49 1.51 -6.75 -14.47
C GLN A 49 1.20 -5.74 -13.37
N ARG A 50 0.42 -6.18 -12.39
CA ARG A 50 0.04 -5.38 -11.23
C ARG A 50 0.46 -6.11 -9.97
N ALA A 51 1.06 -5.37 -9.05
CA ALA A 51 1.50 -5.94 -7.79
C ALA A 51 1.40 -4.94 -6.65
N LEU A 52 1.33 -5.47 -5.44
CA LEU A 52 1.54 -4.75 -4.20
C LEU A 52 2.96 -5.02 -3.69
N LEU A 53 3.79 -3.99 -3.68
CA LEU A 53 5.09 -4.02 -3.03
C LEU A 53 4.91 -3.62 -1.55
N ILE A 54 5.17 -4.56 -0.67
CA ILE A 54 5.15 -4.37 0.78
C ILE A 54 6.59 -4.27 1.25
N THR A 55 6.98 -3.10 1.74
CA THR A 55 8.34 -2.83 2.19
C THR A 55 8.36 -2.51 3.67
N GLN A 56 9.20 -3.23 4.42
CA GLN A 56 9.51 -2.89 5.79
C GLN A 56 10.68 -1.90 5.83
N CYS A 57 10.46 -0.77 6.48
CA CYS A 57 11.40 0.32 6.62
C CYS A 57 11.91 0.41 8.06
N LYS A 58 13.21 0.61 8.24
CA LYS A 58 13.84 0.90 9.53
C LYS A 58 14.80 2.07 9.36
N LYS A 59 14.54 3.17 10.09
CA LYS A 59 15.33 4.41 10.01
C LYS A 59 15.53 4.89 8.56
N GLY A 60 14.44 4.91 7.79
CA GLY A 60 14.42 5.40 6.40
C GLY A 60 15.01 4.45 5.36
N LYS A 61 15.50 3.26 5.76
CA LYS A 61 16.06 2.24 4.85
C LYS A 61 15.14 1.04 4.74
N ALA A 62 15.01 0.50 3.53
CA ALA A 62 14.31 -0.77 3.30
C ALA A 62 15.15 -1.92 3.87
N ILE A 63 14.56 -2.70 4.77
CA ILE A 63 15.21 -3.88 5.39
C ILE A 63 14.69 -5.20 4.83
N SER A 64 13.43 -5.22 4.39
CA SER A 64 12.81 -6.37 3.75
C SER A 64 11.71 -5.89 2.82
N SER A 65 11.43 -6.65 1.76
CA SER A 65 10.34 -6.36 0.84
C SER A 65 9.74 -7.64 0.29
N ARG A 66 8.44 -7.61 0.06
CA ARG A 66 7.69 -8.69 -0.57
C ARG A 66 6.75 -8.12 -1.61
N THR A 67 6.73 -8.75 -2.78
CA THR A 67 5.78 -8.42 -3.85
C THR A 67 4.65 -9.44 -3.81
N VAL A 68 3.41 -8.95 -3.82
CA VAL A 68 2.20 -9.76 -3.93
C VAL A 68 1.53 -9.41 -5.26
N GLU A 69 1.35 -10.39 -6.14
CA GLU A 69 0.68 -10.15 -7.42
C GLU A 69 -0.80 -9.88 -7.21
N ILE A 70 -1.34 -8.90 -7.92
CA ILE A 70 -2.76 -8.55 -7.88
C ILE A 70 -3.39 -9.06 -9.18
N GLN A 71 -4.17 -10.14 -9.07
CA GLN A 71 -4.74 -10.83 -10.23
C GLN A 71 -5.97 -10.13 -10.83
N SER A 72 -6.64 -9.24 -10.11
CA SER A 72 -7.88 -8.60 -10.57
C SER A 72 -7.75 -7.10 -10.83
N ASP A 73 -8.71 -6.58 -11.59
CA ASP A 73 -9.00 -5.17 -11.81
C ASP A 73 -9.62 -4.46 -10.59
N ARG A 74 -9.83 -5.19 -9.49
CA ARG A 74 -10.26 -4.67 -8.19
C ARG A 74 -9.05 -4.30 -7.33
N ASP A 75 -9.35 -3.71 -6.18
CA ASP A 75 -8.37 -3.41 -5.14
C ASP A 75 -7.65 -4.69 -4.64
N ILE A 76 -6.60 -4.53 -3.86
CA ILE A 76 -5.88 -5.61 -3.18
C ILE A 76 -6.88 -6.47 -2.44
N ASP A 77 -6.68 -7.79 -2.51
CA ASP A 77 -7.42 -8.71 -1.67
C ASP A 77 -6.96 -8.56 -0.21
N PHE A 78 -7.76 -7.87 0.59
CA PHE A 78 -7.51 -7.64 2.02
C PHE A 78 -7.60 -8.92 2.84
N ASP A 79 -8.14 -10.02 2.29
CA ASP A 79 -8.10 -11.32 2.96
C ASP A 79 -6.75 -12.03 2.83
N THR A 80 -5.89 -11.57 1.92
CA THR A 80 -4.56 -12.14 1.72
C THR A 80 -3.66 -11.92 2.94
N VAL A 81 -3.15 -13.03 3.50
CA VAL A 81 -2.09 -13.02 4.52
C VAL A 81 -0.73 -13.07 3.84
N PHE A 82 0.17 -12.17 4.24
CA PHE A 82 1.53 -12.10 3.70
C PHE A 82 2.58 -12.40 4.77
N GLY A 83 3.55 -13.23 4.43
CA GLY A 83 4.66 -13.60 5.33
C GLY A 83 5.92 -12.79 5.06
N PHE A 84 6.67 -12.48 6.11
CA PHE A 84 8.04 -12.00 6.01
C PHE A 84 8.97 -13.01 6.70
N LYS A 85 10.08 -13.34 6.05
CA LYS A 85 11.16 -14.10 6.67
C LYS A 85 12.13 -13.11 7.30
N PHE A 86 12.41 -13.31 8.58
CA PHE A 86 13.39 -12.53 9.32
C PHE A 86 14.54 -13.43 9.74
N ASP A 87 15.76 -12.92 9.57
CA ASP A 87 16.92 -13.57 10.16
C ASP A 87 16.89 -13.33 11.67
N ASN A 88 16.92 -14.41 12.46
CA ASN A 88 16.95 -14.31 13.92
C ASN A 88 18.41 -14.24 14.41
N PRO A 89 18.89 -13.11 14.94
CA PRO A 89 20.27 -13.00 15.40
C PRO A 89 20.53 -13.65 16.76
N ARG A 90 19.53 -14.29 17.42
CA ARG A 90 19.62 -14.66 18.85
C ARG A 90 19.75 -16.15 19.18
N LEU A 91 19.95 -17.04 18.22
CA LEU A 91 20.30 -18.44 18.53
C LEU A 91 21.81 -18.66 18.37
N LEU A 92 22.58 -18.21 19.37
CA LEU A 92 23.92 -18.71 19.59
C LEU A 92 23.80 -20.11 20.20
N ASN A 93 24.03 -21.15 19.41
CA ASN A 93 24.23 -22.48 19.98
C ASN A 93 25.56 -22.51 20.74
N TYR A 94 25.55 -23.18 21.89
CA TYR A 94 26.69 -23.40 22.80
C TYR A 94 27.87 -24.16 22.15
N SER A 95 27.77 -24.50 20.87
CA SER A 95 28.76 -25.22 20.04
C SER A 95 29.46 -24.35 19.00
N GLY A 96 29.33 -23.01 19.03
CA GLY A 96 30.01 -22.11 18.08
C GLY A 96 29.54 -22.25 16.63
N THR A 97 28.43 -22.97 16.39
CA THR A 97 27.84 -23.20 15.08
C THR A 97 26.65 -22.27 14.89
N THR A 98 26.76 -21.35 13.94
CA THR A 98 25.70 -20.38 13.60
C THR A 98 24.54 -21.10 12.93
N VAL A 99 23.51 -21.47 13.71
CA VAL A 99 22.25 -21.95 13.13
C VAL A 99 21.42 -20.72 12.78
N GLN A 100 21.41 -20.35 11.49
CA GLN A 100 20.48 -19.34 10.97
C GLN A 100 19.05 -19.90 11.04
N SER A 101 18.33 -19.64 12.14
CA SER A 101 16.88 -19.87 12.18
C SER A 101 16.19 -18.68 11.54
N GLN A 102 15.51 -18.91 10.42
CA GLN A 102 14.64 -17.91 9.81
C GLN A 102 13.27 -17.97 10.49
N VAL A 103 12.87 -16.89 11.15
CA VAL A 103 11.53 -16.78 11.73
C VAL A 103 10.62 -16.20 10.66
N SER A 104 9.66 -17.00 10.19
CA SER A 104 8.59 -16.51 9.31
C SER A 104 7.51 -15.90 10.19
N GLN A 105 7.17 -14.62 9.98
CA GLN A 105 6.00 -14.00 10.61
C GLN A 105 4.98 -13.65 9.55
N LYS A 106 3.71 -13.91 9.85
CA LYS A 106 2.57 -13.61 8.99
C LYS A 106 1.87 -12.33 9.43
N TYR A 107 1.41 -11.57 8.45
CA TYR A 107 0.73 -10.30 8.64
C TYR A 107 -0.52 -10.24 7.76
N LYS A 108 -1.55 -9.57 8.26
CA LYS A 108 -2.78 -9.25 7.54
C LYS A 108 -3.06 -7.76 7.67
N ILE A 109 -3.53 -7.15 6.60
CA ILE A 109 -4.08 -5.79 6.63
C ILE A 109 -5.60 -5.89 6.67
N ALA A 110 -6.24 -5.01 7.42
CA ALA A 110 -7.70 -4.93 7.44
C ALA A 110 -8.14 -3.48 7.45
N ARG A 111 -9.20 -3.16 6.71
CA ARG A 111 -9.80 -1.83 6.63
C ARG A 111 -10.80 -1.63 7.75
N ARG A 112 -10.96 -0.39 8.18
CA ARG A 112 -12.08 0.01 9.05
C ARG A 112 -13.41 -0.17 8.31
N ARG A 113 -14.50 -0.25 9.08
CA ARG A 113 -15.89 -0.39 8.60
C ARG A 113 -16.22 0.49 7.40
N LEU A 114 -15.82 1.75 7.40
CA LEU A 114 -16.12 2.67 6.31
C LEU A 114 -15.54 2.24 4.94
N TYR A 115 -14.34 1.67 4.92
CA TYR A 115 -13.64 1.35 3.68
C TYR A 115 -13.77 -0.11 3.26
N ALA A 116 -14.21 -1.00 4.15
CA ALA A 116 -14.29 -2.44 3.87
C ALA A 116 -15.27 -2.81 2.73
N LYS A 117 -16.28 -1.97 2.45
CA LYS A 117 -17.19 -2.17 1.30
C LYS A 117 -16.81 -1.35 0.07
N SER A 118 -15.76 -0.53 0.16
CA SER A 118 -15.31 0.28 -0.96
C SER A 118 -14.47 -0.56 -1.93
N ASN A 119 -14.83 -0.50 -3.21
CA ASN A 119 -14.00 -1.01 -4.30
C ASN A 119 -13.10 0.09 -4.89
N LEU A 120 -12.99 1.25 -4.21
CA LEU A 120 -12.12 2.32 -4.67
C LEU A 120 -10.67 1.93 -4.43
N VAL A 121 -9.90 2.07 -5.50
CA VAL A 121 -8.46 1.82 -5.53
C VAL A 121 -7.69 3.03 -4.95
N TYR A 122 -8.38 4.10 -4.52
CA TYR A 122 -7.76 5.32 -3.99
C TYR A 122 -8.30 5.65 -2.61
N PHE A 123 -7.39 6.01 -1.70
CA PHE A 123 -7.72 6.59 -0.40
C PHE A 123 -7.24 8.03 -0.33
N LEU A 124 -7.99 8.85 0.40
CA LEU A 124 -7.60 10.22 0.69
C LEU A 124 -6.29 10.23 1.49
N PRO A 125 -5.25 10.95 1.07
CA PRO A 125 -3.96 10.98 1.74
C PRO A 125 -4.09 11.32 3.22
N TYR A 126 -3.28 10.66 4.06
CA TYR A 126 -3.24 10.89 5.50
C TYR A 126 -4.56 10.58 6.23
N THR A 127 -5.46 9.80 5.65
CA THR A 127 -6.64 9.30 6.38
C THR A 127 -6.37 7.96 7.06
N PHE A 128 -7.05 7.71 8.18
CA PHE A 128 -6.99 6.43 8.89
C PHE A 128 -7.83 5.37 8.15
N VAL A 129 -7.16 4.43 7.49
CA VAL A 129 -7.79 3.43 6.61
C VAL A 129 -8.09 2.12 7.35
N GLY A 130 -7.26 1.71 8.31
CA GLY A 130 -7.39 0.39 8.92
C GLY A 130 -6.23 0.00 9.81
N GLY A 131 -5.91 -1.29 9.90
CA GLY A 131 -4.90 -1.83 10.81
C GLY A 131 -4.01 -2.88 10.15
N LEU A 132 -2.75 -2.94 10.58
CA LEU A 132 -1.84 -4.04 10.33
C LEU A 132 -1.86 -4.96 11.55
N PHE A 133 -2.10 -6.25 11.32
CA PHE A 133 -2.15 -7.28 12.34
C PHE A 133 -1.09 -8.34 12.07
N ARG A 134 -0.51 -8.88 13.13
CA ARG A 134 0.35 -10.06 13.09
C ARG A 134 -0.52 -11.27 13.41
N CYS A 135 -0.44 -12.30 12.57
CA CYS A 135 -1.14 -13.55 12.79
C CYS A 135 -0.19 -14.53 13.46
N GLU A 136 -0.62 -15.17 14.54
CA GLU A 136 0.09 -16.29 15.12
C GLU A 136 -0.04 -17.53 14.24
N ASP A 137 1.01 -18.34 14.18
CA ASP A 137 0.97 -19.63 13.50
C ASP A 137 0.25 -20.64 14.40
N SER A 138 -1.07 -20.75 14.27
CA SER A 138 -1.79 -21.86 14.92
C SER A 138 -1.39 -23.15 14.21
N SER A 139 -0.72 -24.03 14.95
CA SER A 139 -0.09 -25.27 14.45
C SER A 139 -1.07 -26.36 13.98
N SER A 140 -2.36 -26.06 13.81
CA SER A 140 -3.42 -27.07 13.69
C SER A 140 -4.50 -26.81 12.64
N SER A 141 -4.56 -25.68 11.94
CA SER A 141 -5.61 -25.42 10.95
C SER A 141 -5.10 -25.59 9.51
N LYS A 142 -5.63 -26.60 8.81
CA LYS A 142 -5.38 -26.86 7.37
C LYS A 142 -6.00 -25.80 6.45
N HIS A 143 -6.70 -24.79 6.98
CA HIS A 143 -7.20 -23.62 6.23
C HIS A 143 -6.22 -22.45 6.37
N ARG A 144 -5.17 -22.48 5.53
CA ARG A 144 -3.97 -21.62 5.58
C ARG A 144 -4.17 -20.14 5.24
N GLU A 145 -5.39 -19.64 5.10
CA GLU A 145 -5.66 -18.31 4.50
C GLU A 145 -6.37 -17.32 5.42
N SER A 146 -6.85 -17.73 6.60
CA SER A 146 -7.58 -16.83 7.50
C SER A 146 -6.79 -16.54 8.78
N CYS A 147 -6.59 -15.25 9.07
CA CYS A 147 -6.07 -14.79 10.36
C CYS A 147 -7.20 -14.87 11.39
N ASP A 148 -7.02 -15.67 12.44
CA ASP A 148 -8.02 -15.77 13.52
C ASP A 148 -8.04 -14.46 14.33
N PRO A 149 -9.18 -13.75 14.45
CA PRO A 149 -9.25 -12.49 15.18
C PRO A 149 -8.83 -12.61 16.66
N GLU A 150 -9.07 -13.75 17.30
CA GLU A 150 -8.73 -13.96 18.72
C GLU A 150 -7.22 -14.08 18.93
N HIS A 151 -6.49 -14.53 17.91
CA HIS A 151 -5.05 -14.75 17.93
C HIS A 151 -4.27 -13.71 17.10
N ALA A 152 -4.94 -12.65 16.64
CA ALA A 152 -4.34 -11.59 15.85
C ALA A 152 -3.84 -10.47 16.77
N THR A 153 -2.54 -10.20 16.74
CA THR A 153 -1.95 -9.09 17.52
C THR A 153 -1.93 -7.80 16.70
N PRO A 154 -2.45 -6.67 17.21
CA PRO A 154 -2.34 -5.38 16.52
C PRO A 154 -0.88 -4.92 16.45
N VAL A 155 -0.43 -4.52 15.27
CA VAL A 155 0.96 -4.07 15.03
C VAL A 155 1.01 -2.55 14.92
N SER A 156 0.18 -1.97 14.05
CA SER A 156 0.16 -0.53 13.81
C SER A 156 -1.07 -0.13 12.99
N PRO A 157 -1.62 1.08 13.19
CA PRO A 157 -2.69 1.59 12.33
C PRO A 157 -2.17 1.87 10.92
N LEU A 158 -3.01 1.64 9.93
CA LEU A 158 -2.77 1.91 8.51
C LEU A 158 -3.36 3.25 8.12
N VAL A 159 -2.53 4.05 7.47
CA VAL A 159 -2.85 5.38 6.99
C VAL A 159 -2.62 5.42 5.47
N ALA A 160 -3.50 6.09 4.75
CA ALA A 160 -3.31 6.35 3.33
C ALA A 160 -2.03 7.16 3.08
N ASP A 161 -1.18 6.69 2.18
CA ASP A 161 0.01 7.44 1.80
C ASP A 161 -0.32 8.50 0.73
N ASP A 162 0.61 9.43 0.50
CA ASP A 162 0.42 10.47 -0.51
C ASP A 162 0.69 9.93 -1.91
N SER A 163 -0.39 9.56 -2.62
CA SER A 163 -0.30 9.01 -3.97
C SER A 163 0.24 10.00 -5.01
N SER A 164 0.24 11.32 -4.71
CA SER A 164 0.82 12.33 -5.60
C SER A 164 2.34 12.21 -5.72
N LYS A 165 2.99 11.52 -4.75
CA LYS A 165 4.43 11.22 -4.73
C LYS A 165 4.76 9.94 -5.50
N HIS A 166 3.97 9.60 -6.51
CA HIS A 166 4.27 8.48 -7.39
C HIS A 166 5.59 8.71 -8.15
N TRP A 167 6.22 7.62 -8.57
CA TRP A 167 7.42 7.70 -9.40
C TRP A 167 7.42 6.62 -10.46
N MET A 168 8.16 6.89 -11.54
CA MET A 168 8.38 5.93 -12.62
C MET A 168 9.85 5.50 -12.61
N SER A 169 10.10 4.24 -12.89
CA SER A 169 11.43 3.71 -13.14
C SER A 169 11.44 2.91 -14.44
N LEU A 170 12.57 2.95 -15.14
CA LEU A 170 12.82 2.09 -16.28
C LEU A 170 13.31 0.74 -15.77
N SER A 171 12.66 -0.33 -16.21
CA SER A 171 13.16 -1.68 -16.06
C SER A 171 13.86 -2.08 -17.35
N MET A 172 15.08 -2.60 -17.26
CA MET A 172 15.84 -3.06 -18.43
C MET A 172 15.66 -4.56 -18.71
N ARG A 173 15.08 -5.33 -17.77
CA ARG A 173 14.92 -6.80 -17.90
C ARG A 173 13.61 -7.30 -17.26
N PRO A 174 12.59 -7.65 -18.06
CA PRO A 174 12.38 -7.18 -19.44
C PRO A 174 12.34 -5.65 -19.52
N VAL A 175 12.62 -5.12 -20.72
CA VAL A 175 12.53 -3.68 -21.01
C VAL A 175 11.11 -3.20 -20.79
N GLY A 176 10.93 -2.19 -19.97
CA GLY A 176 9.60 -1.73 -19.58
C GLY A 176 9.61 -0.51 -18.67
N VAL A 177 8.42 0.00 -18.39
CA VAL A 177 8.17 1.08 -17.44
C VAL A 177 7.51 0.49 -16.20
N VAL A 178 8.01 0.88 -15.03
CA VAL A 178 7.44 0.52 -13.74
C VAL A 178 6.93 1.80 -13.09
N HIS A 179 5.61 1.91 -12.97
CA HIS A 179 4.95 3.00 -12.26
C HIS A 179 4.64 2.57 -10.83
N ASN A 180 5.12 3.33 -9.85
CA ASN A 180 4.95 3.05 -8.44
C ASN A 180 4.11 4.16 -7.80
N VAL A 181 3.00 3.77 -7.18
CA VAL A 181 2.06 4.68 -6.53
C VAL A 181 2.02 4.34 -5.03
N PRO A 182 2.44 5.26 -4.13
CA PRO A 182 2.24 5.11 -2.70
C PRO A 182 0.78 4.83 -2.38
N TYR A 183 0.51 3.81 -1.56
CA TYR A 183 -0.85 3.37 -1.27
C TYR A 183 -1.20 3.48 0.21
N LEU A 184 -0.55 2.68 1.05
CA LEU A 184 -0.75 2.68 2.49
C LEU A 184 0.60 2.72 3.20
N ARG A 185 0.61 3.20 4.43
CA ARG A 185 1.74 3.10 5.34
C ARG A 185 1.26 2.92 6.77
N THR A 186 2.06 2.27 7.59
CA THR A 186 1.82 2.27 9.03
C THR A 186 2.03 3.66 9.60
N ALA A 187 1.23 4.02 10.61
CA ALA A 187 1.41 5.26 11.33
C ALA A 187 2.79 5.31 12.00
N SER A 188 3.35 6.51 12.05
CA SER A 188 4.58 6.77 12.81
C SER A 188 4.28 6.66 14.30
N ARG A 189 5.27 6.28 15.12
CA ARG A 189 5.13 6.28 16.59
C ARG A 189 4.75 7.66 17.18
N TRP A 190 5.03 8.72 16.44
CA TRP A 190 4.77 10.12 16.82
C TRP A 190 3.55 10.71 16.10
N ASP A 191 2.73 9.87 15.47
CA ASP A 191 1.53 10.32 14.78
C ASP A 191 0.48 10.73 15.84
N PRO A 192 0.12 12.04 15.94
CA PRO A 192 -0.74 12.52 17.01
C PRO A 192 -2.16 11.95 16.95
N ARG A 193 -2.56 11.36 15.81
CA ARG A 193 -3.85 10.69 15.63
C ARG A 193 -3.93 9.36 16.37
N PHE A 194 -2.79 8.74 16.70
CA PHE A 194 -2.72 7.44 17.34
C PHE A 194 -1.85 7.50 18.61
N PRO A 195 -2.26 8.30 19.61
CA PRO A 195 -1.60 8.28 20.90
C PRO A 195 -1.75 6.89 21.53
N LYS A 196 -0.77 6.50 22.36
CA LYS A 196 -0.77 5.16 22.99
C LYS A 196 -2.01 4.84 23.82
N SER A 197 -2.76 5.85 24.24
CA SER A 197 -3.99 5.70 25.03
C SER A 197 -5.22 5.33 24.21
N ILE A 198 -5.20 5.51 22.88
CA ILE A 198 -6.34 5.22 22.01
C ILE A 198 -6.16 3.83 21.39
N ALA A 199 -7.08 2.93 21.72
CA ALA A 199 -7.19 1.60 21.15
C ALA A 199 -7.79 1.66 19.74
N TRP A 200 -7.02 2.16 18.76
CA TRP A 200 -7.43 2.23 17.36
C TRP A 200 -7.85 0.86 16.80
N GLU A 201 -7.33 -0.22 17.38
CA GLU A 201 -7.63 -1.60 17.02
C GLU A 201 -9.11 -1.96 17.23
N SER A 202 -9.83 -1.34 18.16
CA SER A 202 -11.26 -1.63 18.36
C SER A 202 -12.12 -1.16 17.18
N ALA A 203 -11.63 -0.21 16.39
CA ALA A 203 -12.30 0.30 15.19
C ALA A 203 -12.12 -0.59 13.95
N VAL A 204 -11.30 -1.65 14.03
CA VAL A 204 -10.92 -2.50 12.90
C VAL A 204 -11.12 -3.98 13.22
N ASN A 205 -12.05 -4.62 12.53
CA ASN A 205 -12.19 -6.07 12.53
C ASN A 205 -11.15 -6.69 11.58
N VAL A 206 -10.33 -7.61 12.09
CA VAL A 206 -9.22 -8.27 11.36
C VAL A 206 -9.68 -8.96 10.07
N ASN A 207 -10.91 -9.47 10.05
CA ASN A 207 -11.50 -10.16 8.90
C ASN A 207 -12.56 -9.32 8.18
N GLU A 208 -12.62 -8.02 8.47
CA GLU A 208 -13.56 -7.06 7.88
C GLU A 208 -15.05 -7.49 7.95
N LYS A 209 -15.39 -8.36 8.91
CA LYS A 209 -16.76 -8.86 9.11
C LYS A 209 -17.59 -7.85 9.89
N TYR A 210 -17.94 -6.75 9.23
CA TYR A 210 -18.83 -5.72 9.78
C TYR A 210 -20.28 -5.98 9.35
N ASN A 211 -21.21 -5.73 10.26
CA ASN A 211 -22.64 -5.67 9.95
C ASN A 211 -22.96 -4.26 9.46
N TYR A 212 -23.70 -4.11 8.36
CA TYR A 212 -24.09 -2.80 7.82
C TYR A 212 -25.60 -2.71 7.68
N ASP A 213 -26.11 -1.52 7.96
CA ASP A 213 -27.50 -1.18 7.74
C ASP A 213 -27.69 -0.70 6.29
N LYS A 214 -28.92 -0.80 5.77
CA LYS A 214 -29.24 -0.38 4.40
C LYS A 214 -28.95 1.11 4.15
N SER A 215 -29.17 1.95 5.16
CA SER A 215 -28.87 3.39 5.11
C SER A 215 -27.37 3.65 4.97
N GLU A 216 -26.53 2.98 5.78
CA GLU A 216 -25.08 3.10 5.71
C GLU A 216 -24.54 2.67 4.33
N LEU A 217 -24.99 1.52 3.81
CA LEU A 217 -24.59 1.04 2.49
C LEU A 217 -24.97 2.03 1.39
N ARG A 218 -26.11 2.70 1.52
CA ARG A 218 -26.56 3.75 0.58
C ARG A 218 -25.65 4.98 0.67
N SER A 219 -25.31 5.45 1.87
CA SER A 219 -24.39 6.58 2.08
C SER A 219 -23.01 6.29 1.49
N VAL A 220 -22.44 5.11 1.78
CA VAL A 220 -21.14 4.67 1.23
C VAL A 220 -21.19 4.59 -0.29
N SER A 221 -22.23 3.97 -0.85
CA SER A 221 -22.37 3.84 -2.31
C SER A 221 -22.47 5.21 -3.01
N MET A 222 -23.18 6.16 -2.40
CA MET A 222 -23.31 7.53 -2.91
C MET A 222 -21.97 8.28 -2.88
N ALA A 223 -21.23 8.17 -1.77
CA ALA A 223 -19.90 8.78 -1.65
C ALA A 223 -18.91 8.20 -2.67
N ILE A 224 -18.95 6.88 -2.92
CA ILE A 224 -18.16 6.21 -3.96
C ILE A 224 -18.50 6.77 -5.34
N ALA A 225 -19.80 6.86 -5.69
CA ALA A 225 -20.24 7.37 -6.98
C ALA A 225 -19.84 8.85 -7.19
N ASN A 226 -20.01 9.68 -6.16
CA ASN A 226 -19.61 11.09 -6.20
C ASN A 226 -18.09 11.25 -6.35
N THR A 227 -17.31 10.43 -5.63
CA THR A 227 -15.85 10.39 -5.76
C THR A 227 -15.43 10.02 -7.19
N ALA A 228 -15.99 8.94 -7.74
CA ALA A 228 -15.67 8.49 -9.09
C ALA A 228 -16.02 9.56 -10.14
N ASN A 229 -17.18 10.19 -10.01
CA ASN A 229 -17.61 11.29 -10.88
C ASN A 229 -16.67 12.50 -10.80
N TYR A 230 -16.24 12.88 -9.59
CA TYR A 230 -15.31 13.97 -9.39
C TYR A 230 -13.94 13.68 -10.02
N VAL A 231 -13.36 12.51 -9.72
CA VAL A 231 -12.08 12.08 -10.29
C VAL A 231 -12.14 12.02 -11.81
N HIS A 232 -13.21 11.43 -12.36
CA HIS A 232 -13.39 11.35 -13.81
C HIS A 232 -13.48 12.74 -14.48
N LYS A 233 -14.08 13.75 -13.82
CA LYS A 233 -14.07 15.14 -14.32
C LYS A 233 -12.64 15.71 -14.35
N LEU A 234 -11.84 15.45 -13.32
CA LEU A 234 -10.45 15.92 -13.25
C LEU A 234 -9.57 15.27 -14.33
N THR A 235 -9.73 13.97 -14.54
CA THR A 235 -8.89 13.20 -15.46
C THR A 235 -9.32 13.33 -16.93
N ARG A 236 -10.40 14.05 -17.24
CA ARG A 236 -10.87 14.32 -18.62
C ARG A 236 -10.12 15.44 -19.34
N LEU A 237 -9.30 16.23 -18.64
CA LEU A 237 -8.61 17.40 -19.22
C LEU A 237 -7.48 16.98 -20.20
N PRO A 238 -7.19 17.79 -21.25
CA PRO A 238 -6.38 17.40 -22.40
C PRO A 238 -4.87 17.24 -22.14
N ALA A 239 -4.40 17.34 -20.89
CA ALA A 239 -2.98 17.29 -20.55
C ALA A 239 -2.40 15.85 -20.41
N PHE A 240 -3.20 14.81 -20.66
CA PHE A 240 -2.74 13.42 -20.56
C PHE A 240 -2.13 12.93 -21.87
N PRO A 241 -0.89 12.41 -21.87
CA PRO A 241 -0.35 11.71 -23.04
C PRO A 241 -1.16 10.42 -23.25
N ARG A 242 -2.12 10.49 -24.18
CA ARG A 242 -3.07 9.41 -24.54
C ARG A 242 -2.42 8.07 -24.92
N GLY A 243 -1.10 8.03 -25.12
CA GLY A 243 -0.34 6.84 -25.53
C GLY A 243 0.28 6.01 -24.41
N LEU A 244 0.39 6.52 -23.17
CA LEU A 244 1.10 5.82 -22.08
C LEU A 244 0.18 4.99 -21.17
N PHE A 245 -1.10 5.33 -21.10
CA PHE A 245 -2.10 4.63 -20.31
C PHE A 245 -3.29 4.34 -21.21
N THR A 246 -3.63 3.06 -21.36
CA THR A 246 -4.78 2.66 -22.17
C THR A 246 -6.04 3.26 -21.57
N ARG A 247 -6.93 3.78 -22.44
CA ARG A 247 -8.26 4.29 -22.06
C ARG A 247 -9.12 3.11 -21.62
N SER A 248 -8.88 2.58 -20.43
CA SER A 248 -9.79 1.64 -19.76
C SER A 248 -10.60 2.40 -18.71
N ASN A 249 -11.88 2.02 -18.57
CA ASN A 249 -12.80 2.55 -17.57
C ASN A 249 -12.54 1.93 -16.18
N ASP A 250 -11.41 1.26 -15.97
CA ASP A 250 -11.14 0.52 -14.74
C ASP A 250 -10.78 1.47 -13.60
N SER A 251 -11.16 1.12 -12.37
CA SER A 251 -10.85 1.89 -11.15
C SER A 251 -9.34 2.06 -10.94
N SER A 252 -8.52 1.10 -11.39
CA SER A 252 -7.06 1.20 -11.37
C SER A 252 -6.51 2.26 -12.32
N SER A 253 -7.13 2.42 -13.49
CA SER A 253 -6.78 3.46 -14.48
C SER A 253 -7.08 4.85 -13.89
N LEU A 254 -8.25 4.99 -13.25
CA LEU A 254 -8.62 6.22 -12.54
C LEU A 254 -7.66 6.58 -11.40
N SER A 255 -7.20 5.61 -10.60
CA SER A 255 -6.24 5.85 -9.52
C SER A 255 -4.89 6.35 -10.04
N SER A 256 -4.38 5.74 -11.12
CA SER A 256 -3.14 6.16 -11.75
C SER A 256 -3.27 7.54 -12.39
N HIS A 257 -4.40 7.81 -13.08
CA HIS A 257 -4.66 9.12 -13.66
C HIS A 257 -4.80 10.21 -12.60
N LEU A 258 -5.50 9.93 -11.49
CA LEU A 258 -5.63 10.87 -10.38
C LEU A 258 -4.27 11.17 -9.75
N SER A 259 -3.45 10.15 -9.50
CA SER A 259 -2.13 10.32 -8.90
C SER A 259 -1.22 11.17 -9.78
N PHE A 260 -1.24 10.94 -11.10
CA PHE A 260 -0.53 11.77 -12.06
C PHE A 260 -1.08 13.20 -12.08
N PHE A 261 -2.39 13.39 -12.20
CA PHE A 261 -3.02 14.72 -12.15
C PHE A 261 -2.60 15.49 -10.89
N LEU A 262 -2.76 14.89 -9.70
CA LEU A 262 -2.38 15.53 -8.44
C LEU A 262 -0.89 15.87 -8.36
N SER A 263 -0.02 15.05 -8.97
CA SER A 263 1.42 15.33 -9.01
C SER A 263 1.79 16.52 -9.90
N THR A 264 0.99 16.83 -10.91
CA THR A 264 1.21 17.98 -11.81
C THR A 264 0.77 19.32 -11.20
N LEU A 265 -0.06 19.27 -10.15
CA LEU A 265 -0.55 20.45 -9.47
C LEU A 265 0.46 20.99 -8.45
N ASP A 266 0.43 22.32 -8.28
CA ASP A 266 1.04 22.96 -7.12
C ASP A 266 0.39 22.50 -5.81
N SER A 267 1.03 22.81 -4.68
CA SER A 267 0.54 22.37 -3.37
C SER A 267 -0.85 22.91 -3.04
N LYS A 268 -1.15 24.17 -3.37
CA LYS A 268 -2.43 24.81 -3.04
C LYS A 268 -3.58 24.17 -3.83
N ALA A 269 -3.42 24.00 -5.14
CA ALA A 269 -4.40 23.35 -6.01
C ALA A 269 -4.59 21.87 -5.62
N ARG A 270 -3.50 21.17 -5.27
CA ARG A 270 -3.57 19.80 -4.78
C ARG A 270 -4.39 19.68 -3.50
N TYR A 271 -4.15 20.54 -2.51
CA TYR A 271 -4.92 20.55 -1.27
C TYR A 271 -6.39 20.93 -1.51
N PHE A 272 -6.68 21.82 -2.45
CA PHE A 272 -8.06 22.14 -2.84
C PHE A 272 -8.82 20.91 -3.36
N HIS A 273 -8.22 20.13 -4.26
CA HIS A 273 -8.86 18.91 -4.77
C HIS A 273 -8.97 17.80 -3.71
N ILE A 274 -7.96 17.64 -2.86
CA ILE A 274 -8.02 16.71 -1.72
C ILE A 274 -9.14 17.12 -0.76
N GLY A 275 -9.29 18.40 -0.44
CA GLY A 275 -10.36 18.91 0.42
C GLY A 275 -11.75 18.67 -0.17
N ASN A 276 -11.94 18.87 -1.47
CA ASN A 276 -13.20 18.54 -2.14
C ASN A 276 -13.53 17.05 -2.08
N LEU A 277 -12.53 16.19 -2.29
CA LEU A 277 -12.70 14.75 -2.12
C LEU A 277 -13.04 14.40 -0.67
N GLN A 278 -12.41 15.06 0.30
CA GLN A 278 -12.69 14.84 1.73
C GLN A 278 -14.12 15.24 2.10
N ASN A 279 -14.60 16.39 1.63
CA ASN A 279 -15.97 16.85 1.87
C ASN A 279 -17.03 15.85 1.37
N ILE A 280 -16.76 15.09 0.30
CA ILE A 280 -17.67 14.03 -0.17
C ILE A 280 -17.83 12.94 0.90
N TRP A 281 -16.73 12.59 1.56
CA TRP A 281 -16.69 11.52 2.56
C TRP A 281 -17.08 11.98 3.97
N ASP A 282 -16.91 13.25 4.31
CA ASP A 282 -17.29 13.82 5.62
C ASP A 282 -18.76 13.58 5.97
N SER A 283 -19.64 13.59 4.96
CA SER A 283 -21.06 13.25 5.13
C SER A 283 -21.31 11.80 5.60
N VAL A 284 -20.37 10.89 5.32
CA VAL A 284 -20.42 9.48 5.74
C VAL A 284 -19.71 9.29 7.08
N PHE A 285 -18.73 10.14 7.43
CA PHE A 285 -17.99 10.07 8.69
C PHE A 285 -18.75 10.58 9.91
N GLN A 286 -19.80 11.38 9.72
CA GLN A 286 -20.60 11.98 10.81
C GLN A 286 -21.79 11.12 11.26
N GLN A 287 -22.03 9.97 10.62
CA GLN A 287 -23.03 8.97 11.01
C GLN A 287 -22.38 7.89 11.88
#